data_AF-A0A5B7G992-F1
#
_entry.id   AF-A0A5B7G992-F1
#
_cell.length_a   1.000
_cell.length_b   1.000
_cell.length_c   1.000
_cell.angle_alpha   90.00
_cell.angle_beta   90.00
_cell.angle_gamma   90.00
#
_symmetry.space_group_name_H-M   'P 1'
#
loop_
_entity.id
_entity.type
_entity.pdbx_description
1 polymer ?
#
loop_
_entity_poly.entity_id
_entity_poly.type
_entity_poly.pdbx_seq_one_letter_code
_entity_poly.pdbx_strand_id
1 'polypeptide(L)'
;MRNIVIAKPGTPEYAHLQFFRTSPRAMKISRDALTSVGASDYLVTRFRLDPLEAGFGLQQISLRNSIIEDVCPVTPNCGAKEQYYRTSDGSCNNVDRPSLGQARTPLHRLTMPLYSDGLMRPRRSVTGDALPSARLVSTSVSPDADRPNNDLTLYVMLWGQFIDHDLTHVPIFRFGDERVNEQIQLTIMHTIWMRFHNVIARELKRLNPHWDDETLYQEARRIVNAMYQHIVYNEWLPIILATMSLASLAGKDIMVEKGLLPLRYGYSNLYDPSIDPTIANEFATVAFRFGHTLVQGMLE
;
A
#
# COMPACT_ATOMS: atom_id res chain seq x y z
N MET A 1 -21.61 14.01 -14.39
CA MET A 1 -20.34 14.26 -13.66
C MET A 1 -19.96 15.74 -13.80
N ARG A 2 -20.19 16.61 -12.79
CA ARG A 2 -19.79 18.04 -12.85
C ARG A 2 -19.38 18.66 -11.49
N ASN A 3 -19.02 17.86 -10.49
CA ASN A 3 -18.39 18.35 -9.26
C ASN A 3 -16.88 18.09 -9.30
N ILE A 4 -16.16 18.79 -10.19
CA ILE A 4 -14.70 18.86 -10.12
C ILE A 4 -14.38 19.84 -8.97
N VAL A 5 -14.07 19.30 -7.80
CA VAL A 5 -13.60 20.11 -6.67
C VAL A 5 -12.17 20.55 -6.99
N ILE A 6 -12.03 21.79 -7.46
CA ILE A 6 -10.73 22.42 -7.66
C ILE A 6 -10.31 23.02 -6.32
N ALA A 7 -9.24 22.47 -5.72
CA ALA A 7 -8.63 23.08 -4.54
C ALA A 7 -8.16 24.50 -4.88
N LYS A 8 -8.53 25.48 -4.05
CA LYS A 8 -8.27 26.89 -4.33
C LYS A 8 -6.83 27.23 -3.93
N PRO A 9 -6.06 27.98 -4.75
CA PRO A 9 -4.74 28.45 -4.36
C PRO A 9 -4.74 29.10 -2.96
N GLY A 10 -3.81 28.68 -2.12
CA GLY A 10 -3.69 29.16 -0.74
C GLY A 10 -4.47 28.38 0.33
N THR A 11 -5.29 27.38 -0.01
CA THR A 11 -5.90 26.50 1.00
C THR A 11 -4.98 25.32 1.37
N PRO A 12 -5.15 24.70 2.56
CA PRO A 12 -4.36 23.53 2.95
C PRO A 12 -4.48 22.37 1.95
N GLU A 13 -5.66 22.17 1.35
CA GLU A 13 -5.88 21.12 0.33
C GLU A 13 -5.09 21.41 -0.95
N TYR A 14 -4.94 22.69 -1.33
CA TYR A 14 -4.10 23.06 -2.48
C TYR A 14 -2.62 22.88 -2.18
N ALA A 15 -2.16 23.26 -0.97
CA ALA A 15 -0.79 23.02 -0.55
C ALA A 15 -0.47 21.52 -0.56
N HIS A 16 -1.33 20.70 0.07
CA HIS A 16 -1.26 19.25 0.04
C HIS A 16 -1.17 18.73 -1.41
N LEU A 17 -2.11 19.09 -2.30
CA LEU A 17 -2.08 18.64 -3.71
C LEU A 17 -0.85 19.13 -4.51
N GLN A 18 -0.13 20.17 -4.07
CA GLN A 18 1.15 20.57 -4.67
C GLN A 18 2.32 19.71 -4.18
N PHE A 19 2.27 19.22 -2.94
CA PHE A 19 3.27 18.35 -2.31
C PHE A 19 3.13 16.86 -2.66
N PHE A 20 1.95 16.39 -3.05
CA PHE A 20 1.70 14.96 -3.29
C PHE A 20 1.33 14.62 -4.74
N ARG A 21 2.09 15.06 -5.76
CA ARG A 21 1.83 14.85 -7.20
C ARG A 21 1.96 13.36 -7.63
N THR A 22 1.47 13.00 -8.84
CA THR A 22 1.52 11.62 -9.41
C THR A 22 2.46 11.61 -10.61
N SER A 23 3.14 10.48 -10.81
CA SER A 23 3.60 10.10 -12.15
C SER A 23 2.46 10.13 -13.21
N PRO A 24 2.73 10.65 -14.44
CA PRO A 24 1.80 10.53 -15.56
C PRO A 24 1.39 9.09 -15.91
N ARG A 25 2.22 8.09 -15.58
CA ARG A 25 1.92 6.67 -15.78
C ARG A 25 0.73 6.18 -14.95
N ALA A 26 0.63 6.56 -13.67
CA ALA A 26 -0.53 6.19 -12.87
C ALA A 26 -1.80 7.02 -13.22
N MET A 27 -1.66 8.25 -13.73
CA MET A 27 -2.77 8.96 -14.38
C MET A 27 -3.28 8.27 -15.66
N LYS A 28 -2.41 7.58 -16.41
CA LYS A 28 -2.84 6.75 -17.56
C LYS A 28 -3.69 5.59 -17.05
N ILE A 29 -3.15 4.77 -16.15
CA ILE A 29 -3.83 3.61 -15.54
C ILE A 29 -5.20 4.01 -14.96
N SER A 30 -5.28 5.14 -14.25
CA SER A 30 -6.54 5.68 -13.70
C SER A 30 -7.58 6.03 -14.77
N ARG A 31 -7.17 6.63 -15.91
CA ARG A 31 -8.07 6.93 -17.04
C ARG A 31 -8.48 5.68 -17.80
N ASP A 32 -7.57 4.74 -17.99
CA ASP A 32 -7.84 3.46 -18.63
C ASP A 32 -8.89 2.69 -17.80
N ALA A 33 -8.71 2.60 -16.48
CA ALA A 33 -9.69 2.00 -15.56
C ALA A 33 -11.06 2.72 -15.55
N LEU A 34 -11.09 4.06 -15.60
CA LEU A 34 -12.35 4.81 -15.74
C LEU A 34 -13.06 4.52 -17.07
N THR A 35 -12.32 4.20 -18.13
CA THR A 35 -12.90 3.79 -19.42
C THR A 35 -13.63 2.45 -19.27
N SER A 36 -13.02 1.46 -18.60
CA SER A 36 -13.70 0.19 -18.27
C SER A 36 -14.94 0.39 -17.40
N VAL A 37 -14.87 1.25 -16.36
CA VAL A 37 -16.04 1.53 -15.51
C VAL A 37 -17.16 2.22 -16.29
N GLY A 38 -16.84 3.14 -17.20
CA GLY A 38 -17.81 3.77 -18.11
C GLY A 38 -18.45 2.78 -19.09
N ALA A 39 -17.69 1.81 -19.59
CA ALA A 39 -18.24 0.70 -20.39
C ALA A 39 -19.19 -0.17 -19.55
N SER A 40 -18.84 -0.49 -18.30
CA SER A 40 -19.73 -1.21 -17.39
C SER A 40 -21.02 -0.45 -17.07
N ASP A 41 -20.97 0.84 -16.77
CA ASP A 41 -22.15 1.69 -16.52
C ASP A 41 -23.10 1.73 -17.75
N TYR A 42 -22.52 1.76 -18.96
CA TYR A 42 -23.29 1.61 -20.20
C TYR A 42 -23.96 0.23 -20.30
N LEU A 43 -23.25 -0.87 -20.02
CA LEU A 43 -23.81 -2.22 -20.08
C LEU A 43 -24.93 -2.42 -19.04
N VAL A 44 -24.73 -1.98 -17.80
CA VAL A 44 -25.76 -1.98 -16.74
C VAL A 44 -27.01 -1.26 -17.22
N THR A 45 -26.86 -0.05 -17.77
CA THR A 45 -27.99 0.73 -18.29
C THR A 45 -28.66 0.07 -19.49
N ARG A 46 -27.87 -0.48 -20.43
CA ARG A 46 -28.33 -1.05 -21.70
C ARG A 46 -29.10 -2.36 -21.52
N PHE A 47 -28.71 -3.18 -20.55
CA PHE A 47 -29.29 -4.49 -20.27
C PHE A 47 -30.16 -4.53 -19.01
N ARG A 48 -30.22 -3.42 -18.25
CA ARG A 48 -30.95 -3.29 -16.96
C ARG A 48 -30.46 -4.29 -15.91
N LEU A 49 -29.14 -4.46 -15.82
CA LEU A 49 -28.51 -5.35 -14.87
C LEU A 49 -28.76 -4.88 -13.43
N ASP A 50 -28.94 -5.83 -12.51
CA ASP A 50 -28.97 -5.54 -11.08
C ASP A 50 -27.56 -5.28 -10.51
N PRO A 51 -27.41 -4.79 -9.26
CA PRO A 51 -26.09 -4.51 -8.66
C PRO A 51 -25.17 -5.74 -8.50
N LEU A 52 -25.73 -6.96 -8.40
CA LEU A 52 -24.96 -8.20 -8.32
C LEU A 52 -24.45 -8.61 -9.71
N GLU A 53 -25.30 -8.55 -10.73
CA GLU A 53 -24.93 -8.77 -12.13
C GLU A 53 -23.89 -7.75 -12.61
N ALA A 54 -24.08 -6.47 -12.25
CA ALA A 54 -23.15 -5.38 -12.51
C ALA A 54 -21.79 -5.60 -11.82
N GLY A 55 -21.83 -5.97 -10.53
CA GLY A 55 -20.63 -6.11 -9.71
C GLY A 55 -19.80 -7.36 -10.02
N PHE A 56 -20.44 -8.49 -10.36
CA PHE A 56 -19.77 -9.78 -10.51
C PHE A 56 -19.86 -10.37 -11.92
N GLY A 57 -21.01 -10.24 -12.59
CA GLY A 57 -21.21 -10.77 -13.95
C GLY A 57 -20.31 -10.09 -14.98
N LEU A 58 -20.25 -8.75 -14.94
CA LEU A 58 -19.40 -7.99 -15.87
C LEU A 58 -17.90 -8.25 -15.72
N GLN A 59 -17.42 -8.64 -14.53
CA GLN A 59 -16.00 -8.97 -14.31
C GLN A 59 -15.57 -10.27 -15.02
N GLN A 60 -16.51 -11.13 -15.39
CA GLN A 60 -16.23 -12.40 -16.09
C GLN A 60 -16.17 -12.24 -17.62
N ILE A 61 -16.52 -11.06 -18.15
CA ILE A 61 -16.51 -10.79 -19.59
C ILE A 61 -15.08 -10.47 -20.03
N SER A 62 -14.56 -11.25 -20.99
CA SER A 62 -13.25 -11.00 -21.56
C SER A 62 -13.26 -9.72 -22.40
N LEU A 63 -12.25 -8.85 -22.19
CA LEU A 63 -12.04 -7.64 -23.01
C LEU A 63 -11.27 -7.93 -24.32
N ARG A 64 -10.90 -9.19 -24.60
CA ARG A 64 -10.18 -9.56 -25.83
C ARG A 64 -11.03 -9.33 -27.08
N ASN A 65 -10.41 -8.85 -28.16
CA ASN A 65 -11.04 -8.42 -29.41
C ASN A 65 -12.07 -7.29 -29.22
N SER A 66 -11.92 -6.48 -28.17
CA SER A 66 -12.74 -5.29 -27.94
C SER A 66 -11.95 -4.00 -28.15
N ILE A 67 -12.66 -2.88 -28.30
CA ILE A 67 -12.06 -1.53 -28.42
C ILE A 67 -11.39 -1.04 -27.12
N ILE A 68 -11.37 -1.85 -26.05
CA ILE A 68 -10.71 -1.58 -24.77
C ILE A 68 -9.81 -2.75 -24.32
N GLU A 69 -9.37 -3.62 -25.24
CA GLU A 69 -8.46 -4.74 -24.91
C GLU A 69 -7.15 -4.25 -24.28
N ASP A 70 -6.59 -3.16 -24.82
CA ASP A 70 -5.35 -2.50 -24.41
C ASP A 70 -5.47 -1.63 -23.14
N VAL A 71 -6.62 -1.68 -22.45
CA VAL A 71 -6.78 -1.17 -21.08
C VAL A 71 -6.23 -2.16 -20.02
N CYS A 72 -6.19 -3.46 -20.33
CA CYS A 72 -5.69 -4.46 -19.39
C CYS A 72 -4.18 -4.30 -19.10
N PRO A 73 -3.72 -4.51 -17.84
CA PRO A 73 -2.30 -4.52 -17.53
C PRO A 73 -1.53 -5.58 -18.32
N VAL A 74 -0.40 -5.17 -18.91
CA VAL A 74 0.51 -6.08 -19.64
C VAL A 74 1.28 -6.94 -18.64
N THR A 75 1.34 -8.26 -18.87
CA THR A 75 2.14 -9.19 -18.08
C THR A 75 3.64 -8.84 -18.18
N PRO A 76 4.37 -8.70 -17.05
CA PRO A 76 5.81 -8.49 -17.07
C PRO A 76 6.58 -9.62 -17.78
N ASN A 77 7.61 -9.25 -18.52
CA ASN A 77 8.58 -10.21 -19.08
C ASN A 77 9.76 -10.36 -18.11
N CYS A 78 10.04 -11.58 -17.67
CA CYS A 78 11.04 -11.86 -16.64
C CYS A 78 12.31 -12.48 -17.26
N GLY A 79 13.44 -11.80 -17.11
CA GLY A 79 14.74 -12.27 -17.58
C GLY A 79 15.58 -12.90 -16.47
N ALA A 80 16.85 -13.15 -16.77
CA ALA A 80 17.80 -13.72 -15.82
C ALA A 80 18.17 -12.74 -14.68
N LYS A 81 18.11 -11.42 -14.91
CA LYS A 81 18.44 -10.43 -13.88
C LYS A 81 17.41 -10.44 -12.75
N GLU A 82 16.15 -10.59 -13.11
CA GLU A 82 14.99 -10.59 -12.21
C GLU A 82 14.96 -11.84 -11.29
N GLN A 83 15.70 -12.90 -11.65
CA GLN A 83 15.89 -14.08 -10.79
C GLN A 83 16.85 -13.81 -9.61
N TYR A 84 17.77 -12.85 -9.76
CA TYR A 84 18.77 -12.51 -8.73
C TYR A 84 18.41 -11.27 -7.92
N TYR A 85 17.87 -10.24 -8.57
CA TYR A 85 17.55 -8.97 -7.94
C TYR A 85 16.07 -8.62 -8.07
N ARG A 86 15.49 -8.12 -6.97
CA ARG A 86 14.12 -7.60 -6.97
C ARG A 86 14.03 -6.44 -7.96
N THR A 87 13.03 -6.44 -8.84
CA THR A 87 12.71 -5.29 -9.69
C THR A 87 12.38 -4.06 -8.84
N SER A 88 12.37 -2.87 -9.45
CA SER A 88 11.99 -1.62 -8.77
C SER A 88 10.49 -1.46 -8.59
N ASP A 89 9.67 -2.20 -9.35
CA ASP A 89 8.21 -2.21 -9.26
C ASP A 89 7.64 -3.51 -8.68
N GLY A 90 8.47 -4.43 -8.17
CA GLY A 90 8.02 -5.69 -7.55
C GLY A 90 7.60 -6.80 -8.53
N SER A 91 7.57 -6.54 -9.84
CA SER A 91 7.33 -7.57 -10.86
C SER A 91 8.34 -8.72 -10.80
N CYS A 92 7.93 -9.88 -11.32
CA CYS A 92 8.73 -11.12 -11.38
C CYS A 92 9.12 -11.73 -10.03
N ASN A 93 8.54 -11.29 -8.90
CA ASN A 93 8.78 -11.92 -7.60
C ASN A 93 8.05 -13.27 -7.45
N ASN A 94 6.86 -13.40 -8.00
CA ASN A 94 6.16 -14.67 -8.12
C ASN A 94 6.49 -15.32 -9.47
N VAL A 95 7.03 -16.55 -9.44
CA VAL A 95 7.55 -17.24 -10.64
C VAL A 95 6.44 -17.68 -11.61
N ASP A 96 5.26 -18.00 -11.09
CA ASP A 96 4.12 -18.46 -11.89
C ASP A 96 3.24 -17.29 -12.37
N ARG A 97 3.18 -16.21 -11.58
CA ARG A 97 2.32 -15.04 -11.82
C ARG A 97 3.11 -13.73 -11.63
N PRO A 98 3.92 -13.31 -12.62
CA PRO A 98 4.86 -12.18 -12.51
C PRO A 98 4.33 -10.82 -12.08
N SER A 99 3.01 -10.58 -12.13
CA SER A 99 2.37 -9.32 -11.70
C SER A 99 1.92 -9.31 -10.24
N LEU A 100 1.97 -10.43 -9.51
CA LEU A 100 1.57 -10.47 -8.10
C LEU A 100 2.56 -9.69 -7.24
N GLY A 101 2.04 -8.81 -6.38
CA GLY A 101 2.84 -7.87 -5.59
C GLY A 101 3.50 -6.74 -6.39
N GLN A 102 3.24 -6.64 -7.71
CA GLN A 102 3.76 -5.54 -8.54
C GLN A 102 3.06 -4.22 -8.18
N ALA A 103 3.83 -3.14 -8.06
CA ALA A 103 3.32 -1.79 -7.85
C ALA A 103 2.43 -1.32 -9.02
N ARG A 104 1.41 -0.51 -8.70
CA ARG A 104 0.41 0.03 -9.65
C ARG A 104 -0.54 -1.02 -10.25
N THR A 105 -0.63 -2.18 -9.62
CA THR A 105 -1.75 -3.12 -9.79
C THR A 105 -2.92 -2.76 -8.85
N PRO A 106 -4.14 -3.26 -9.06
CA PRO A 106 -5.23 -3.13 -8.08
C PRO A 106 -4.91 -3.88 -6.79
N LEU A 107 -5.35 -3.33 -5.65
CA LEU A 107 -5.38 -4.05 -4.37
C LEU A 107 -6.34 -5.24 -4.49
N HIS A 108 -5.97 -6.39 -3.92
CA HIS A 108 -6.91 -7.52 -3.79
C HIS A 108 -7.97 -7.19 -2.74
N ARG A 109 -9.05 -7.97 -2.67
CA ARG A 109 -10.10 -7.82 -1.65
C ARG A 109 -10.26 -9.11 -0.86
N LEU A 110 -10.33 -9.00 0.47
CA LEU A 110 -10.68 -10.11 1.35
C LEU A 110 -12.18 -10.39 1.30
N THR A 111 -12.98 -9.37 1.01
CA THR A 111 -14.45 -9.42 1.00
C THR A 111 -15.03 -8.83 -0.28
N MET A 112 -16.26 -9.24 -0.61
CA MET A 112 -16.98 -8.70 -1.76
C MET A 112 -17.25 -7.19 -1.60
N PRO A 113 -16.96 -6.35 -2.62
CA PRO A 113 -17.18 -4.91 -2.54
C PRO A 113 -18.69 -4.59 -2.51
N LEU A 114 -19.06 -3.61 -1.69
CA LEU A 114 -20.45 -3.16 -1.55
C LEU A 114 -20.60 -1.73 -2.10
N TYR A 115 -21.09 -1.62 -3.33
CA TYR A 115 -21.48 -0.38 -3.99
C TYR A 115 -23.00 -0.34 -4.21
N SER A 116 -23.63 0.83 -4.13
CA SER A 116 -25.10 0.94 -4.27
C SER A 116 -25.61 0.72 -5.70
N ASP A 117 -24.71 0.78 -6.69
CA ASP A 117 -24.97 0.47 -8.10
C ASP A 117 -24.19 -0.75 -8.60
N GLY A 118 -23.55 -1.52 -7.70
CA GLY A 118 -22.67 -2.64 -8.05
C GLY A 118 -21.30 -2.24 -8.62
N LEU A 119 -21.12 -0.98 -9.03
CA LEU A 119 -19.92 -0.54 -9.78
C LEU A 119 -19.00 0.37 -8.97
N MET A 120 -19.49 1.52 -8.50
CA MET A 120 -18.63 2.57 -7.94
C MET A 120 -19.30 3.54 -6.97
N ARG A 121 -20.64 3.62 -6.91
CA ARG A 121 -21.32 4.56 -6.01
C ARG A 121 -21.23 4.08 -4.57
N PRO A 122 -20.94 4.97 -3.60
CA PRO A 122 -20.99 4.64 -2.18
C PRO A 122 -22.27 3.88 -1.81
N ARG A 123 -22.14 2.86 -0.96
CA ARG A 123 -23.31 2.10 -0.47
C ARG A 123 -24.30 3.00 0.25
N ARG A 124 -25.54 2.54 0.36
CA ARG A 124 -26.60 3.15 1.20
C ARG A 124 -26.59 2.56 2.61
N SER A 125 -27.38 3.15 3.51
CA SER A 125 -27.70 2.55 4.80
C SER A 125 -28.49 1.24 4.63
N VAL A 126 -28.67 0.49 5.71
CA VAL A 126 -29.55 -0.71 5.73
C VAL A 126 -31.04 -0.37 5.51
N THR A 127 -31.43 0.89 5.71
CA THR A 127 -32.78 1.42 5.43
C THR A 127 -32.93 1.98 4.01
N GLY A 128 -31.85 2.05 3.23
CA GLY A 128 -31.83 2.66 1.89
C GLY A 128 -31.48 4.16 1.86
N ASP A 129 -31.37 4.81 3.02
CA ASP A 129 -30.98 6.21 3.15
C ASP A 129 -29.52 6.49 2.77
N ALA A 130 -29.19 7.77 2.66
CA ALA A 130 -27.79 8.20 2.53
C ALA A 130 -27.02 7.91 3.82
N LEU A 131 -25.72 7.57 3.69
CA LEU A 131 -24.83 7.45 4.83
C LEU A 131 -24.58 8.83 5.48
N PRO A 132 -24.34 8.89 6.81
CA PRO A 132 -23.91 10.13 7.46
C PRO A 132 -22.58 10.62 6.86
N SER A 133 -22.35 11.94 6.92
CA SER A 133 -21.09 12.51 6.42
C SER A 133 -19.91 12.01 7.26
N ALA A 134 -18.76 11.79 6.62
CA ALA A 134 -17.55 11.35 7.31
C ALA A 134 -17.13 12.33 8.43
N ARG A 135 -17.38 13.64 8.24
CA ARG A 135 -17.12 14.65 9.27
C ARG A 135 -18.01 14.46 10.50
N LEU A 136 -19.31 14.21 10.32
CA LEU A 136 -20.23 13.97 11.44
C LEU A 136 -19.77 12.75 12.26
N VAL A 137 -19.45 11.63 11.59
CA VAL A 137 -18.94 10.42 12.25
C VAL A 137 -17.64 10.72 13.01
N SER A 138 -16.69 11.40 12.38
CA SER A 138 -15.43 11.83 13.02
C SER A 138 -15.69 12.64 14.29
N THR A 139 -16.53 13.69 14.22
CA THR A 139 -16.81 14.57 15.38
C THR A 139 -17.62 13.90 16.49
N SER A 140 -18.39 12.85 16.19
CA SER A 140 -19.26 12.18 17.16
C SER A 140 -18.64 10.91 17.77
N VAL A 141 -17.74 10.23 17.08
CA VAL A 141 -17.20 8.92 17.49
C VAL A 141 -15.72 8.98 17.90
N SER A 142 -14.95 9.89 17.29
CA SER A 142 -13.51 10.04 17.54
C SER A 142 -13.18 11.49 17.94
N PRO A 143 -13.68 11.99 19.08
CA PRO A 143 -13.28 13.29 19.60
C PRO A 143 -11.78 13.27 19.91
N ASP A 144 -11.13 14.42 19.70
CA ASP A 144 -9.73 14.60 20.04
C ASP A 144 -9.52 14.54 21.57
N ALA A 145 -8.51 13.83 22.02
CA ALA A 145 -8.23 13.57 23.42
C ALA A 145 -6.76 13.19 23.62
N ASP A 146 -6.00 14.05 24.30
CA ASP A 146 -4.60 13.78 24.62
C ASP A 146 -4.47 12.66 25.67
N ARG A 147 -3.83 11.56 25.28
CA ARG A 147 -3.63 10.33 26.07
C ARG A 147 -2.31 9.67 25.67
N PRO A 148 -1.16 10.20 26.11
CA PRO A 148 0.14 9.63 25.77
C PRO A 148 0.29 8.21 26.32
N ASN A 149 0.99 7.37 25.57
CA ASN A 149 1.40 6.04 26.01
C ASN A 149 2.82 6.12 26.59
N ASN A 150 3.02 5.66 27.83
CA ASN A 150 4.29 5.76 28.53
C ASN A 150 5.26 4.60 28.21
N ASP A 151 4.77 3.52 27.62
CA ASP A 151 5.55 2.31 27.30
C ASP A 151 6.06 2.32 25.84
N LEU A 152 5.48 3.14 24.98
CA LEU A 152 5.79 3.23 23.56
C LEU A 152 6.38 4.59 23.19
N THR A 153 7.57 4.58 22.58
CA THR A 153 8.12 5.80 21.98
C THR A 153 7.36 6.18 20.70
N LEU A 154 7.39 7.47 20.33
CA LEU A 154 6.84 7.98 19.07
C LEU A 154 7.41 7.25 17.83
N TYR A 155 8.59 6.63 17.96
CA TYR A 155 9.22 5.83 16.90
C TYR A 155 8.35 4.64 16.45
N VAL A 156 7.49 4.09 17.32
CA VAL A 156 6.55 3.01 16.96
C VAL A 156 5.51 3.50 15.93
N MET A 157 5.01 4.72 16.08
CA MET A 157 4.12 5.38 15.11
C MET A 157 4.87 5.66 13.81
N LEU A 158 6.05 6.28 13.90
CA LEU A 158 6.87 6.67 12.75
C LEU A 158 7.25 5.45 11.89
N TRP A 159 7.64 4.36 12.54
CA TRP A 159 7.96 3.10 11.87
C TRP A 159 6.71 2.46 11.23
N GLY A 160 5.54 2.58 11.87
CA GLY A 160 4.27 2.16 11.28
C GLY A 160 3.91 2.91 10.00
N GLN A 161 4.07 4.24 9.97
CA GLN A 161 3.88 5.03 8.75
C GLN A 161 4.93 4.70 7.69
N PHE A 162 6.19 4.48 8.09
CA PHE A 162 7.26 4.05 7.17
C PHE A 162 6.93 2.70 6.51
N ILE A 163 6.33 1.74 7.25
CA ILE A 163 5.81 0.49 6.69
C ILE A 163 4.61 0.75 5.75
N ASP A 164 3.65 1.61 6.09
CA ASP A 164 2.52 1.93 5.20
C ASP A 164 3.03 2.44 3.84
N HIS A 165 4.08 3.25 3.86
CA HIS A 165 4.66 3.88 2.67
C HIS A 165 5.50 2.91 1.80
N ASP A 166 6.01 1.82 2.39
CA ASP A 166 6.66 0.71 1.67
C ASP A 166 5.64 -0.28 1.09
N LEU A 167 4.57 -0.60 1.84
CA LEU A 167 3.58 -1.59 1.43
C LEU A 167 2.52 -1.06 0.47
N THR A 168 1.97 0.14 0.70
CA THR A 168 0.76 0.58 -0.01
C THR A 168 0.67 2.09 -0.25
N HIS A 169 0.28 2.44 -1.47
CA HIS A 169 -0.20 3.77 -1.79
C HIS A 169 -1.41 3.69 -2.73
N VAL A 170 -2.56 4.22 -2.28
CA VAL A 170 -3.71 4.47 -3.15
C VAL A 170 -3.63 5.92 -3.62
N PRO A 171 -3.30 6.19 -4.90
CA PRO A 171 -3.19 7.55 -5.40
C PRO A 171 -4.54 8.26 -5.32
N ILE A 172 -4.53 9.49 -4.83
CA ILE A 172 -5.67 10.40 -4.94
C ILE A 172 -5.96 10.58 -6.45
N PHE A 173 -7.22 10.74 -6.87
CA PHE A 173 -7.53 11.10 -8.25
C PHE A 173 -6.93 12.47 -8.56
N ARG A 174 -5.88 12.48 -9.40
CA ARG A 174 -4.79 13.47 -9.31
C ARG A 174 -4.18 13.48 -7.91
N PHE A 175 -3.19 12.63 -7.77
CA PHE A 175 -2.17 12.75 -6.76
C PHE A 175 -1.39 11.40 -6.71
N GLY A 176 -0.17 11.21 -6.14
CA GLY A 176 0.34 9.83 -5.96
C GLY A 176 1.84 9.52 -5.74
N ASP A 177 2.08 8.85 -4.61
CA ASP A 177 3.24 8.86 -3.69
C ASP A 177 4.40 9.83 -3.89
N GLU A 178 4.34 10.90 -3.10
CA GLU A 178 5.43 11.83 -2.80
C GLU A 178 5.49 12.10 -1.26
N ARG A 179 5.12 11.11 -0.43
CA ARG A 179 4.85 11.31 1.01
C ARG A 179 6.06 11.46 1.93
N VAL A 180 7.28 11.47 1.37
CA VAL A 180 8.54 11.65 2.12
C VAL A 180 8.55 12.95 2.96
N ASN A 181 7.76 13.97 2.57
CA ASN A 181 7.66 15.26 3.24
C ASN A 181 6.34 15.47 4.00
N GLU A 182 5.57 14.42 4.30
CA GLU A 182 4.28 14.52 5.01
C GLU A 182 4.45 14.98 6.46
N GLN A 183 5.47 14.47 7.15
CA GLN A 183 5.93 14.98 8.45
C GLN A 183 7.47 14.94 8.55
N ILE A 184 8.05 15.86 9.30
CA ILE A 184 9.51 16.07 9.38
C ILE A 184 10.24 14.79 9.85
N GLN A 185 9.67 14.06 10.82
CA GLN A 185 10.29 12.83 11.31
C GLN A 185 10.34 11.73 10.24
N LEU A 186 9.34 11.66 9.36
CA LEU A 186 9.34 10.70 8.25
C LEU A 186 10.43 11.06 7.22
N THR A 187 10.64 12.34 6.93
CA THR A 187 11.76 12.81 6.09
C THR A 187 13.11 12.43 6.70
N ILE A 188 13.26 12.56 8.02
CA ILE A 188 14.46 12.12 8.76
C ILE A 188 14.65 10.61 8.61
N MET A 189 13.59 9.80 8.75
CA MET A 189 13.63 8.36 8.56
C MET A 189 14.13 7.97 7.16
N HIS A 190 13.52 8.48 6.08
CA HIS A 190 14.00 8.24 4.72
C HIS A 190 15.46 8.68 4.52
N THR A 191 15.87 9.80 5.13
CA THR A 191 17.24 10.32 5.06
C THR A 191 18.26 9.39 5.76
N ILE A 192 17.91 8.82 6.91
CA ILE A 192 18.75 7.85 7.63
C ILE A 192 18.94 6.59 6.78
N TRP A 193 17.85 6.01 6.26
CA TRP A 193 17.90 4.78 5.46
C TRP A 193 18.67 4.97 4.14
N MET A 194 18.51 6.11 3.46
CA MET A 194 19.31 6.46 2.28
C MET A 194 20.81 6.63 2.61
N ARG A 195 21.14 7.32 3.71
CA ARG A 195 22.55 7.47 4.14
C ARG A 195 23.17 6.13 4.51
N PHE A 196 22.40 5.24 5.15
CA PHE A 196 22.83 3.91 5.54
C PHE A 196 23.12 3.00 4.34
N HIS A 197 22.25 3.02 3.32
CA HIS A 197 22.51 2.37 2.03
C HIS A 197 23.84 2.84 1.42
N ASN A 198 24.10 4.15 1.40
CA ASN A 198 25.34 4.72 0.88
C ASN A 198 26.58 4.39 1.70
N VAL A 199 26.44 4.03 2.99
CA VAL A 199 27.54 3.51 3.82
C VAL A 199 27.84 2.06 3.44
N ILE A 200 26.80 1.21 3.32
CA ILE A 200 26.95 -0.19 2.90
C ILE A 200 27.59 -0.28 1.51
N ALA A 201 27.12 0.51 0.53
CA ALA A 201 27.68 0.52 -0.82
C ALA A 201 29.17 0.89 -0.83
N ARG A 202 29.61 1.84 0.02
CA ARG A 202 31.03 2.21 0.16
C ARG A 202 31.88 1.08 0.74
N GLU A 203 31.42 0.40 1.78
CA GLU A 203 32.14 -0.75 2.33
C GLU A 203 32.17 -1.95 1.37
N LEU A 204 31.07 -2.22 0.65
CA LEU A 204 31.04 -3.24 -0.41
C LEU A 204 32.03 -2.93 -1.52
N LYS A 205 32.19 -1.65 -1.93
CA LYS A 205 33.20 -1.24 -2.92
C LYS A 205 34.63 -1.36 -2.39
N ARG A 206 34.85 -1.12 -1.09
CA ARG A 206 36.17 -1.31 -0.45
C ARG A 206 36.57 -2.79 -0.40
N LEU A 207 35.61 -3.67 -0.14
CA LEU A 207 35.81 -5.13 -0.12
C LEU A 207 35.89 -5.73 -1.54
N ASN A 208 35.10 -5.21 -2.48
CA ASN A 208 35.04 -5.66 -3.87
C ASN A 208 35.35 -4.51 -4.84
N PRO A 209 36.63 -4.11 -5.00
CA PRO A 209 37.02 -3.01 -5.90
C PRO A 209 36.59 -3.20 -7.36
N HIS A 210 36.35 -4.44 -7.78
CA HIS A 210 35.97 -4.84 -9.13
C HIS A 210 34.46 -4.72 -9.44
N TRP A 211 33.59 -4.53 -8.44
CA TRP A 211 32.14 -4.38 -8.68
C TRP A 211 31.81 -3.03 -9.34
N ASP A 212 30.84 -3.04 -10.25
CA ASP A 212 30.29 -1.84 -10.87
C ASP A 212 29.19 -1.19 -10.00
N ASP A 213 28.69 -0.04 -10.44
CA ASP A 213 27.71 0.76 -9.70
C ASP A 213 26.37 0.01 -9.50
N GLU A 214 25.89 -0.69 -10.53
CA GLU A 214 24.66 -1.48 -10.46
C GLU A 214 24.78 -2.64 -9.45
N THR A 215 25.91 -3.36 -9.46
CA THR A 215 26.14 -4.46 -8.49
C THR A 215 26.18 -3.91 -7.06
N LEU A 216 26.88 -2.78 -6.85
CA LEU A 216 26.95 -2.12 -5.53
C LEU A 216 25.57 -1.67 -5.05
N TYR A 217 24.78 -1.04 -5.92
CA TYR A 217 23.42 -0.60 -5.61
C TYR A 217 22.52 -1.79 -5.24
N GLN A 218 22.49 -2.85 -6.04
CA GLN A 218 21.58 -3.96 -5.80
C GLN A 218 21.97 -4.76 -4.55
N GLU A 219 23.26 -5.02 -4.29
CA GLU A 219 23.68 -5.73 -3.07
C GLU A 219 23.51 -4.86 -1.81
N ALA A 220 23.79 -3.55 -1.88
CA ALA A 220 23.49 -2.65 -0.77
C ALA A 220 21.97 -2.57 -0.50
N ARG A 221 21.14 -2.49 -1.54
CA ARG A 221 19.66 -2.53 -1.43
C ARG A 221 19.18 -3.85 -0.85
N ARG A 222 19.77 -4.99 -1.25
CA ARG A 222 19.43 -6.32 -0.74
C ARG A 222 19.68 -6.44 0.77
N ILE A 223 20.84 -5.98 1.24
CA ILE A 223 21.19 -5.95 2.67
C ILE A 223 20.25 -5.02 3.44
N VAL A 224 20.05 -3.80 2.95
CA VAL A 224 19.16 -2.80 3.58
C VAL A 224 17.73 -3.33 3.71
N ASN A 225 17.17 -3.94 2.66
CA ASN A 225 15.84 -4.53 2.69
C ASN A 225 15.74 -5.70 3.69
N ALA A 226 16.77 -6.55 3.78
CA ALA A 226 16.80 -7.64 4.76
C ALA A 226 16.84 -7.11 6.21
N MET A 227 17.60 -6.04 6.47
CA MET A 227 17.64 -5.38 7.78
C MET A 227 16.30 -4.74 8.14
N TYR A 228 15.66 -4.05 7.20
CA TYR A 228 14.31 -3.51 7.37
C TYR A 228 13.30 -4.63 7.71
N GLN A 229 13.28 -5.73 6.95
CA GLN A 229 12.42 -6.88 7.23
C GLN A 229 12.71 -7.49 8.61
N HIS A 230 13.97 -7.58 9.03
CA HIS A 230 14.33 -8.00 10.39
C HIS A 230 13.69 -7.10 11.46
N ILE A 231 13.80 -5.77 11.34
CA ILE A 231 13.23 -4.83 12.32
C ILE A 231 11.68 -4.96 12.35
N VAL A 232 11.03 -5.04 11.18
CA VAL A 232 9.58 -5.22 11.09
C VAL A 232 9.12 -6.49 11.83
N TYR A 233 9.71 -7.65 11.51
CA TYR A 233 9.23 -8.94 12.02
C TYR A 233 9.77 -9.34 13.40
N ASN A 234 10.97 -8.90 13.79
CA ASN A 234 11.58 -9.25 15.08
C ASN A 234 11.28 -8.26 16.20
N GLU A 235 10.97 -7.00 15.87
CA GLU A 235 10.83 -5.91 16.85
C GLU A 235 9.48 -5.21 16.77
N TRP A 236 9.13 -4.59 15.64
CA TRP A 236 7.94 -3.74 15.55
C TRP A 236 6.62 -4.51 15.58
N LEU A 237 6.46 -5.52 14.73
CA LEU A 237 5.22 -6.30 14.64
C LEU A 237 4.86 -7.04 15.96
N PRO A 238 5.81 -7.65 16.70
CA PRO A 238 5.51 -8.17 18.05
C PRO A 238 4.97 -7.11 19.02
N ILE A 239 5.42 -5.85 18.95
CA ILE A 239 4.92 -4.77 19.82
C ILE A 239 3.46 -4.45 19.48
N ILE A 240 3.14 -4.30 18.19
CA ILE A 240 1.76 -4.03 17.73
C ILE A 240 0.82 -5.20 18.04
N LEU A 241 1.24 -6.44 17.83
CA LEU A 241 0.42 -7.61 18.16
C LEU A 241 0.19 -7.73 19.67
N ALA A 242 1.17 -7.35 20.51
CA ALA A 242 1.00 -7.34 21.96
C ALA A 242 -0.02 -6.28 22.41
N THR A 243 -0.06 -5.10 21.79
CA THR A 243 -1.02 -4.04 22.17
C THR A 243 -2.42 -4.25 21.62
N MET A 244 -2.58 -5.05 20.55
CA MET A 244 -3.87 -5.39 19.94
C MET A 244 -4.46 -6.72 20.46
N SER A 245 -3.67 -7.56 21.14
CA SER A 245 -4.15 -8.85 21.65
C SER A 245 -5.00 -8.68 22.92
N LEU A 246 -6.28 -9.07 22.83
CA LEU A 246 -7.15 -9.24 24.00
C LEU A 246 -6.83 -10.51 24.81
N ALA A 247 -6.07 -11.44 24.23
CA ALA A 247 -5.54 -12.60 24.95
C ALA A 247 -4.20 -12.24 25.60
N SER A 248 -3.94 -12.76 26.79
CA SER A 248 -2.73 -12.54 27.60
C SER A 248 -1.43 -13.17 27.03
N LEU A 249 -1.40 -13.47 25.73
CA LEU A 249 -0.23 -13.91 24.98
C LEU A 249 0.66 -12.70 24.66
N ALA A 250 1.97 -12.83 24.81
CA ALA A 250 2.88 -11.79 24.34
C ALA A 250 2.90 -11.81 22.81
N GLY A 251 3.03 -10.64 22.16
CA GLY A 251 3.06 -10.58 20.70
C GLY A 251 4.18 -11.41 20.07
N LYS A 252 5.27 -11.68 20.79
CA LYS A 252 6.33 -12.63 20.36
C LYS A 252 5.84 -14.08 20.27
N ASP A 253 4.92 -14.51 21.15
CA ASP A 253 4.37 -15.86 21.13
C ASP A 253 3.54 -16.09 19.87
N ILE A 254 2.75 -15.06 19.47
CA ILE A 254 2.00 -15.05 18.19
C ILE A 254 2.97 -15.15 17.01
N MET A 255 4.10 -14.44 17.04
CA MET A 255 5.11 -14.50 15.98
C MET A 255 5.81 -15.86 15.90
N VAL A 256 5.99 -16.57 17.03
CA VAL A 256 6.47 -17.96 17.05
C VAL A 256 5.41 -18.91 16.48
N GLU A 257 4.16 -18.82 16.95
CA GLU A 257 3.04 -19.67 16.51
C GLU A 257 2.79 -19.57 15.00
N LYS A 258 2.88 -18.36 14.44
CA LYS A 258 2.72 -18.11 13.00
C LYS A 258 4.00 -18.31 12.18
N GLY A 259 5.13 -18.69 12.80
CA GLY A 259 6.40 -18.91 12.09
C GLY A 259 6.99 -17.65 11.43
N LEU A 260 6.69 -16.46 11.98
CA LEU A 260 7.00 -15.16 11.39
C LEU A 260 8.33 -14.55 11.87
N LEU A 261 8.99 -15.15 12.87
CA LEU A 261 10.29 -14.66 13.34
C LEU A 261 11.41 -14.97 12.33
N PRO A 262 12.29 -14.01 12.01
CA PRO A 262 13.46 -14.26 11.17
C PRO A 262 14.41 -15.31 11.78
N LEU A 263 15.07 -16.09 10.92
CA LEU A 263 16.10 -17.04 11.33
C LEU A 263 17.34 -16.29 11.85
N ARG A 264 18.04 -16.87 12.84
CA ARG A 264 19.32 -16.31 13.33
C ARG A 264 20.48 -16.54 12.36
N TYR A 265 20.41 -17.59 11.54
CA TYR A 265 21.44 -17.99 10.58
C TYR A 265 20.80 -18.67 9.36
N GLY A 266 21.46 -18.59 8.21
CA GLY A 266 21.00 -19.24 6.97
C GLY A 266 19.89 -18.47 6.25
N TYR A 267 19.07 -19.20 5.50
CA TYR A 267 17.94 -18.69 4.73
C TYR A 267 16.69 -19.53 4.99
N SER A 268 15.50 -18.94 4.86
CA SER A 268 14.24 -19.67 5.00
C SER A 268 13.83 -20.32 3.68
N ASN A 269 13.19 -21.49 3.78
CA ASN A 269 12.56 -22.20 2.65
C ASN A 269 11.03 -22.02 2.67
N LEU A 270 10.55 -20.90 3.21
CA LEU A 270 9.12 -20.61 3.43
C LEU A 270 8.43 -19.95 2.22
N TYR A 271 9.12 -19.85 1.08
CA TYR A 271 8.53 -19.31 -0.14
C TYR A 271 7.52 -20.30 -0.73
N ASP A 272 6.29 -19.84 -0.91
CA ASP A 272 5.22 -20.57 -1.56
C ASP A 272 4.62 -19.70 -2.68
N PRO A 273 4.74 -20.08 -3.97
CA PRO A 273 4.23 -19.31 -5.10
C PRO A 273 2.70 -19.34 -5.22
N SER A 274 2.00 -20.14 -4.41
CA SER A 274 0.54 -20.14 -4.35
C SER A 274 -0.03 -18.95 -3.55
N ILE A 275 0.75 -18.39 -2.62
CA ILE A 275 0.37 -17.23 -1.79
C ILE A 275 0.29 -15.98 -2.67
N ASP A 276 -0.77 -15.18 -2.46
CA ASP A 276 -0.89 -13.84 -3.05
C ASP A 276 -0.27 -12.78 -2.12
N PRO A 277 0.87 -12.15 -2.51
CA PRO A 277 1.53 -11.09 -1.75
C PRO A 277 0.91 -9.70 -1.97
N THR A 278 -0.12 -9.57 -2.82
CA THR A 278 -0.77 -8.29 -3.10
C THR A 278 -1.40 -7.73 -1.82
N ILE A 279 -1.32 -6.42 -1.57
CA ILE A 279 -1.94 -5.83 -0.38
C ILE A 279 -3.48 -5.86 -0.49
N ALA A 280 -4.14 -6.22 0.61
CA ALA A 280 -5.59 -6.19 0.70
C ALA A 280 -6.12 -4.75 0.78
N ASN A 281 -7.21 -4.46 0.08
CA ASN A 281 -7.91 -3.18 0.17
C ASN A 281 -8.33 -2.88 1.62
N GLU A 282 -8.90 -3.86 2.31
CA GLU A 282 -9.29 -3.76 3.73
C GLU A 282 -8.11 -3.42 4.65
N PHE A 283 -6.91 -3.94 4.36
CA PHE A 283 -5.70 -3.61 5.11
C PHE A 283 -5.27 -2.15 4.86
N ALA A 284 -5.09 -1.77 3.60
CA ALA A 284 -4.57 -0.46 3.19
C ALA A 284 -5.52 0.72 3.49
N THR A 285 -6.84 0.50 3.41
CA THR A 285 -7.83 1.58 3.57
C THR A 285 -8.46 1.63 4.96
N VAL A 286 -8.36 0.55 5.77
CA VAL A 286 -8.98 0.49 7.11
C VAL A 286 -8.00 -0.02 8.16
N ALA A 287 -7.55 -1.27 8.11
CA ALA A 287 -6.91 -1.91 9.26
C ALA A 287 -5.59 -1.23 9.66
N PHE A 288 -4.72 -0.91 8.70
CA PHE A 288 -3.41 -0.31 8.98
C PHE A 288 -3.47 1.19 9.30
N ARG A 289 -4.67 1.81 9.25
CA ARG A 289 -4.89 3.22 9.62
C ARG A 289 -4.92 3.46 11.13
N PHE A 290 -4.80 2.40 11.95
CA PHE A 290 -4.69 2.53 13.41
C PHE A 290 -3.53 3.45 13.83
N GLY A 291 -2.44 3.52 13.05
CA GLY A 291 -1.30 4.40 13.33
C GLY A 291 -1.65 5.88 13.47
N HIS A 292 -2.77 6.34 12.88
CA HIS A 292 -3.25 7.72 13.04
C HIS A 292 -3.65 8.04 14.50
N THR A 293 -4.00 7.04 15.33
CA THR A 293 -4.32 7.25 16.75
C THR A 293 -3.07 7.26 17.64
N LEU A 294 -1.88 7.10 17.06
CA LEU A 294 -0.58 7.12 17.75
C LEU A 294 0.20 8.42 17.49
N VAL A 295 -0.36 9.35 16.71
CA VAL A 295 0.22 10.66 16.42
C VAL A 295 -0.02 11.58 17.61
N GLN A 296 1.03 12.19 18.16
CA GLN A 296 0.92 13.15 19.27
C GLN A 296 0.57 14.54 18.74
N GLY A 297 -0.24 15.29 19.51
CA GLY A 297 -0.64 16.66 19.16
C GLY A 297 0.47 17.70 19.34
N MET A 298 1.54 17.37 20.07
CA MET A 298 2.73 18.19 20.28
C MET A 298 3.99 17.35 20.13
N LEU A 299 5.12 18.02 19.84
CA LEU A 299 6.45 17.44 19.81
C LEU A 299 7.32 18.26 20.77
N GLU A 300 7.87 17.60 21.78
CA GLU A 300 8.75 18.18 22.81
C GLU A 300 10.23 17.78 22.58
#